data_AF-A0A1Q7Q4Y5-F1
#
_entry.id   AF-A0A1Q7Q4Y5-F1
#
_cell.length_a   1.000
_cell.length_b   1.000
_cell.length_c   1.000
_cell.angle_alpha   90.00
_cell.angle_beta   90.00
_cell.angle_gamma   90.00
#
_symmetry.space_group_name_H-M   'P 1'
#
loop_
_entity.id
_entity.type
_entity.pdbx_description
1 polymer ?
#
loop_
_entity_poly.entity_id
_entity_poly.type
_entity_poly.pdbx_seq_one_letter_code
_entity_poly.pdbx_strand_id
1 'polypeptide(L)'
;MLALVLAVLIGGFAYVAQPRQDSPEHSSNSDAANGTSAARLFAQALGHPTSTIEGNFSPPEQDGLMFVFTPTSPFTADHANQTAEWVRLGGVLVYASERGDAELDRALSVTRLNGFVPSQKQLGNPVLDGVTTTSGGDFTIPLDASPTQVPILRTDGGFPVGYIQKLGLGKVVVLADPLVLCNGYLDKADNGRFLSDLLGLVGTGTAVGFDEYHHGLIISDFAPQAWVATPWGAAILWFLVAVFAGLLLRGRRFGPLVPRPPEVARADVEWAVAVGELLRRSGARALTIGMLATASERAVATRTGLTALPRDRFWNALYARAPELAAELADAERALYGSAGGDAEVLSAAQSLHRIAYPPARDRPRRPTTEEAR
;
A
#
# COMPACT_ATOMS: atom_id res chain seq x y z
N MET A 1 -22.24 9.42 2.66
CA MET A 1 -22.07 8.86 4.02
C MET A 1 -20.74 8.12 4.16
N LEU A 2 -20.53 6.98 3.51
CA LEU A 2 -19.30 6.18 3.65
C LEU A 2 -18.00 6.95 3.32
N ALA A 3 -18.00 7.75 2.25
CA ALA A 3 -16.84 8.54 1.83
C ALA A 3 -16.51 9.71 2.79
N LEU A 4 -17.53 10.30 3.44
CA LEU A 4 -17.35 11.38 4.42
C LEU A 4 -16.76 10.82 5.72
N VAL A 5 -17.27 9.66 6.17
CA VAL A 5 -16.73 8.94 7.33
C VAL A 5 -15.29 8.50 7.08
N LEU A 6 -14.98 8.02 5.88
CA LEU A 6 -13.61 7.65 5.51
C LEU A 6 -12.67 8.87 5.44
N ALA A 7 -13.13 10.00 4.90
CA ALA A 7 -12.34 11.23 4.87
C ALA A 7 -12.10 11.83 6.27
N VAL A 8 -13.08 11.74 7.17
CA VAL A 8 -12.92 12.17 8.58
C VAL A 8 -12.04 11.19 9.36
N LEU A 9 -12.11 9.89 9.08
CA LEU A 9 -11.22 8.90 9.67
C LEU A 9 -9.78 9.06 9.16
N ILE A 10 -9.58 9.33 7.87
CA ILE A 10 -8.25 9.60 7.29
C ILE A 10 -7.70 10.94 7.77
N GLY A 11 -8.52 12.00 7.81
CA GLY A 11 -8.14 13.31 8.33
C GLY A 11 -7.87 13.27 9.84
N GLY A 12 -8.66 12.51 10.60
CA GLY A 12 -8.44 12.26 12.03
C GLY A 12 -7.19 11.41 12.29
N PHE A 13 -6.91 10.41 11.45
CA PHE A 13 -5.69 9.62 11.52
C PHE A 13 -4.46 10.46 11.13
N ALA A 14 -4.57 11.36 10.14
CA ALA A 14 -3.50 12.29 9.76
C ALA A 14 -3.26 13.39 10.81
N TYR A 15 -4.31 13.83 11.52
CA TYR A 15 -4.20 14.78 12.63
C TYR A 15 -3.58 14.13 13.88
N VAL A 16 -3.94 12.87 14.16
CA VAL A 16 -3.34 12.07 15.26
C VAL A 16 -1.93 11.57 14.90
N ALA A 17 -1.63 11.39 13.61
CA ALA A 17 -0.33 11.04 13.07
C ALA A 17 0.48 12.25 12.61
N GLN A 18 0.28 13.44 13.21
CA GLN A 18 1.34 14.44 13.18
C GLN A 18 2.58 13.79 13.79
N PRO A 19 3.67 13.61 13.01
CA PRO A 19 4.89 13.04 13.56
C PRO A 19 5.26 13.88 14.77
N ARG A 20 5.56 13.21 15.88
CA ARG A 20 6.03 13.91 17.09
C ARG A 20 7.10 14.89 16.64
N GLN A 21 6.85 16.18 16.85
CA GLN A 21 7.77 17.29 16.57
C GLN A 21 8.88 17.27 17.61
N ASP A 22 9.58 16.14 17.70
CA ASP A 22 10.45 15.80 18.80
C ASP A 22 11.69 15.09 18.24
N SER A 23 12.85 15.58 18.61
CA SER A 23 14.17 15.06 18.29
C SER A 23 14.96 14.97 19.59
N PRO A 24 14.69 13.95 20.42
CA PRO A 24 15.24 13.88 21.78
C PRO A 24 16.77 13.82 21.80
N GLU A 25 17.39 13.43 20.69
CA GLU A 25 18.85 13.31 20.54
C GLU A 25 19.42 14.38 19.59
N HIS A 26 18.61 15.37 19.17
CA HIS A 26 19.08 16.59 18.50
C HIS A 26 19.67 16.43 17.09
N SER A 27 19.11 15.53 16.28
CA SER A 27 19.55 15.32 14.89
C SER A 27 19.49 16.61 14.05
N SER A 28 20.51 16.81 13.21
CA SER A 28 20.63 17.93 12.26
C SER A 28 19.73 17.79 11.03
N ASN A 29 19.06 16.64 10.90
CA ASN A 29 18.03 16.36 9.90
C ASN A 29 16.60 16.65 10.41
N SER A 30 16.44 17.05 11.67
CA SER A 30 15.13 17.32 12.27
C SER A 30 14.80 18.81 12.40
N ASP A 31 13.59 19.18 11.96
CA ASP A 31 12.99 20.51 12.12
C ASP A 31 12.20 20.66 13.45
N ALA A 32 12.23 19.64 14.32
CA ALA A 32 11.65 19.73 15.66
C ALA A 32 12.29 20.86 16.48
N ALA A 33 11.61 21.34 17.53
CA ALA A 33 12.14 22.41 18.39
C ALA A 33 13.46 22.01 19.08
N ASN A 34 13.62 20.74 19.39
CA ASN A 34 14.86 20.14 19.91
C ASN A 34 15.71 19.46 18.83
N GLY A 35 15.42 19.65 17.53
CA GLY A 35 16.34 19.30 16.44
C GLY A 35 17.39 20.39 16.20
N THR A 36 18.33 20.16 15.28
CA THR A 36 19.44 21.10 15.00
C THR A 36 19.58 21.49 13.52
N SER A 37 18.55 21.26 12.69
CA SER A 37 18.55 21.66 11.28
C SER A 37 18.77 23.16 11.07
N ALA A 38 18.29 24.02 11.98
CA ALA A 38 18.52 25.45 11.95
C ALA A 38 19.99 25.80 12.18
N ALA A 39 20.74 25.05 12.99
CA ALA A 39 22.17 25.28 13.18
C ALA A 39 22.96 25.04 11.88
N ARG A 40 22.56 24.03 11.11
CA ARG A 40 23.10 23.78 9.76
C ARG A 40 22.77 24.91 8.79
N LEU A 41 21.52 25.37 8.76
CA LEU A 41 21.12 26.51 7.94
C LEU A 41 21.84 27.81 8.35
N PHE A 42 22.09 28.00 9.65
CA PHE A 42 22.83 29.14 10.18
C PHE A 42 24.29 29.12 9.68
N ALA A 43 24.96 27.97 9.74
CA ALA A 43 26.31 27.80 9.21
C ALA A 43 26.38 28.09 7.70
N GLN A 44 25.41 27.60 6.93
CA GLN A 44 25.29 27.93 5.50
C GLN A 44 25.11 29.43 5.26
N ALA A 45 24.26 30.09 6.04
CA ALA A 45 24.01 31.52 5.93
C ALA A 45 25.24 32.37 6.28
N LEU A 46 26.12 31.89 7.16
CA LEU A 46 27.43 32.49 7.45
C LEU A 46 28.51 32.17 6.39
N GLY A 47 28.16 31.43 5.34
CA GLY A 47 29.06 31.14 4.22
C GLY A 47 29.91 29.89 4.40
N HIS A 48 29.59 29.02 5.36
CA HIS A 48 30.27 27.74 5.50
C HIS A 48 29.58 26.65 4.67
N PRO A 49 30.29 25.89 3.82
CA PRO A 49 29.73 24.70 3.21
C PRO A 49 29.47 23.65 4.30
N THR A 50 28.24 23.14 4.37
CA THR A 50 27.85 22.15 5.38
C THR A 50 27.63 20.77 4.78
N SER A 51 27.98 19.72 5.52
CA SER A 51 27.69 18.33 5.15
C SER A 51 27.17 17.54 6.35
N THR A 52 26.27 16.59 6.13
CA THR A 52 25.97 15.53 7.10
C THR A 52 26.93 14.37 6.86
N ILE A 53 27.53 13.85 7.93
CA ILE A 53 28.43 12.69 7.88
C ILE A 53 27.55 11.47 8.08
N GLU A 54 27.29 10.72 7.01
CA GLU A 54 26.39 9.56 7.00
C GLU A 54 27.06 8.38 6.28
N GLY A 55 26.68 7.15 6.67
CA GLY A 55 27.10 5.91 6.00
C GLY A 55 28.53 5.46 6.28
N ASN A 56 29.53 6.35 6.12
CA ASN A 56 30.91 6.11 6.55
C ASN A 56 31.40 7.29 7.38
N PHE A 57 32.03 6.99 8.52
CA PHE A 57 32.56 8.03 9.39
C PHE A 57 33.87 8.61 8.82
N SER A 58 33.84 9.89 8.50
CA SER A 58 35.02 10.68 8.15
C SER A 58 34.82 12.10 8.67
N PRO A 59 35.73 12.61 9.53
CA PRO A 59 35.74 14.02 9.87
C PRO A 59 35.88 14.91 8.62
N PRO A 60 35.50 16.20 8.70
CA PRO A 60 35.71 17.19 7.65
C PRO A 60 37.19 17.41 7.30
N GLU A 61 37.45 18.38 6.42
CA GLU A 61 38.81 18.85 6.10
C GLU A 61 39.58 19.26 7.38
N GLN A 62 40.93 19.31 7.32
CA GLN A 62 41.78 19.42 8.52
C GLN A 62 41.55 20.67 9.37
N ASP A 63 41.09 21.76 8.77
CA ASP A 63 40.75 23.02 9.45
C ASP A 63 39.23 23.19 9.66
N GLY A 64 38.46 22.14 9.32
CA GLY A 64 37.01 22.07 9.43
C GLY A 64 36.46 22.17 10.85
N LEU A 65 35.15 22.37 10.93
CA LEU A 65 34.38 22.26 12.18
C LEU A 65 33.45 21.06 12.11
N MET A 66 33.30 20.30 13.19
CA MET A 66 32.35 19.20 13.29
C MET A 66 31.46 19.36 14.52
N PHE A 67 30.15 19.25 14.34
CA PHE A 67 29.18 19.11 15.43
C PHE A 67 28.88 17.64 15.69
N VAL A 68 29.00 17.24 16.95
CA VAL A 68 28.53 15.96 17.47
C VAL A 68 27.49 16.27 18.53
N PHE A 69 26.22 16.12 18.16
CA PHE A 69 25.11 16.10 19.11
C PHE A 69 24.98 14.71 19.76
N THR A 70 24.08 14.53 20.72
CA THR A 70 24.01 13.32 21.57
C THR A 70 24.01 12.02 20.77
N PRO A 71 25.14 11.28 20.77
CA PRO A 71 25.25 10.07 19.97
C PRO A 71 24.26 9.01 20.44
N THR A 72 23.52 8.40 19.51
CA THR A 72 22.63 7.28 19.81
C THR A 72 23.30 5.94 19.56
N SER A 73 24.30 5.94 18.65
CA SER A 73 25.17 4.82 18.36
C SER A 73 26.55 5.13 18.95
N PRO A 74 27.12 4.22 19.76
CA PRO A 74 28.36 4.49 20.48
C PRO A 74 29.53 4.67 19.51
N PHE A 75 30.45 5.57 19.84
CA PHE A 75 31.72 5.65 19.13
C PHE A 75 32.53 4.38 19.38
N THR A 76 33.23 3.93 18.35
CA THR A 76 34.31 2.96 18.53
C THR A 76 35.56 3.68 19.03
N ALA A 77 36.47 2.95 19.69
CA ALA A 77 37.77 3.50 20.08
C ALA A 77 38.54 4.08 18.87
N ASP A 78 38.42 3.45 17.70
CA ASP A 78 39.06 3.91 16.47
C ASP A 78 38.46 5.24 15.98
N HIS A 79 37.12 5.37 15.95
CA HIS A 79 36.46 6.63 15.55
C HIS A 79 36.74 7.76 16.56
N ALA A 80 36.76 7.45 17.85
CA ALA A 80 37.10 8.42 18.89
C ALA A 80 38.55 8.91 18.75
N ASN A 81 39.49 7.99 18.52
CA ASN A 81 40.89 8.33 18.27
C ASN A 81 41.08 9.10 16.96
N GLN A 82 40.40 8.71 15.88
CA GLN A 82 40.41 9.42 14.61
C GLN A 82 39.90 10.86 14.77
N THR A 83 38.83 11.04 15.54
CA THR A 83 38.29 12.38 15.86
C THR A 83 39.29 13.20 16.65
N ALA A 84 39.89 12.63 17.71
CA ALA A 84 40.89 13.32 18.51
C ALA A 84 42.14 13.69 17.69
N GLU A 85 42.62 12.80 16.81
CA GLU A 85 43.73 13.09 15.89
C GLU A 85 43.39 14.20 14.89
N TRP A 86 42.19 14.16 14.29
CA TRP A 86 41.73 15.22 13.40
C TRP A 86 41.72 16.59 14.10
N VAL A 87 41.24 16.66 15.35
CA VAL A 87 41.33 17.89 16.15
C VAL A 87 42.80 18.28 16.40
N ARG A 88 43.67 17.33 16.75
CA ARG A 88 45.11 17.61 16.96
C ARG A 88 45.77 18.24 15.73
N LEU A 89 45.30 17.90 14.54
CA LEU A 89 45.80 18.42 13.27
C LEU A 89 45.25 19.80 12.86
N GLY A 90 44.22 20.31 13.55
CA GLY A 90 43.67 21.65 13.28
C GLY A 90 42.17 21.75 13.37
N GLY A 91 41.46 20.61 13.44
CA GLY A 91 39.99 20.59 13.42
C GLY A 91 39.38 21.22 14.67
N VAL A 92 38.15 21.70 14.53
CA VAL A 92 37.34 22.21 15.65
C VAL A 92 36.17 21.27 15.90
N LEU A 93 36.14 20.64 17.07
CA LEU A 93 35.01 19.80 17.47
C LEU A 93 34.09 20.58 18.41
N VAL A 94 32.80 20.65 18.09
CA VAL A 94 31.74 21.02 19.03
C VAL A 94 31.01 19.76 19.43
N TYR A 95 31.25 19.29 20.64
CA TYR A 95 30.68 18.09 21.20
C TYR A 95 29.63 18.48 22.25
N ALA A 96 28.37 18.45 21.82
CA ALA A 96 27.24 18.83 22.64
C ALA A 96 26.42 17.58 22.98
N SER A 97 26.53 17.11 24.23
CA SER A 97 25.78 15.92 24.64
C SER A 97 25.46 15.93 26.13
N GLU A 98 24.24 15.51 26.49
CA GLU A 98 23.82 15.37 27.89
C GLU A 98 24.58 14.27 28.62
N ARG A 99 24.69 13.10 27.99
CA ARG A 99 25.26 11.90 28.60
C ARG A 99 26.69 11.63 28.16
N GLY A 100 27.07 12.19 27.01
CA GLY A 100 28.30 11.88 26.33
C GLY A 100 28.38 10.42 25.84
N ASP A 101 29.53 10.09 25.29
CA ASP A 101 29.94 8.79 24.81
C ASP A 101 31.26 8.40 25.50
N ALA A 102 31.37 7.17 25.97
CA ALA A 102 32.49 6.73 26.81
C ALA A 102 33.85 6.71 26.07
N GLU A 103 33.87 6.40 24.77
CA GLU A 103 35.10 6.36 23.98
C GLU A 103 35.52 7.77 23.57
N LEU A 104 34.56 8.60 23.16
CA LEU A 104 34.82 9.99 22.81
C LEU A 104 35.22 10.83 24.04
N ASP A 105 34.54 10.65 25.17
CA ASP A 105 34.90 11.29 26.45
C ASP A 105 36.33 10.92 26.86
N ARG A 106 36.72 9.63 26.71
CA ARG A 106 38.08 9.17 27.00
C ARG A 106 39.10 9.81 26.07
N ALA A 107 38.85 9.81 24.75
CA ALA A 107 39.78 10.34 23.75
C ALA A 107 40.01 11.85 23.91
N LEU A 108 39.01 12.58 24.41
CA LEU A 108 39.03 14.03 24.58
C LEU A 108 39.28 14.48 26.05
N SER A 109 39.44 13.54 26.98
CA SER A 109 39.59 13.80 28.42
C SER A 109 38.42 14.62 29.00
N VAL A 110 37.19 14.25 28.63
CA VAL A 110 35.96 14.82 29.18
C VAL A 110 35.60 14.07 30.45
N THR A 111 35.41 14.83 31.53
CA THR A 111 34.89 14.30 32.80
C THR A 111 33.56 14.98 33.10
N ARG A 112 32.56 14.17 33.46
CA ARG A 112 31.22 14.62 33.85
C ARG A 112 31.02 14.29 35.33
N LEU A 113 30.41 15.22 36.06
CA LEU A 113 30.04 15.00 37.46
C LEU A 113 28.85 14.05 37.55
N ASN A 114 28.60 13.54 38.76
CA ASN A 114 27.41 12.75 39.03
C ASN A 114 26.25 13.65 39.46
N GLY A 115 25.07 13.42 38.89
CA GLY A 115 23.83 14.11 39.25
C GLY A 115 23.44 15.24 38.29
N PHE A 116 22.23 15.74 38.49
CA PHE A 116 21.62 16.77 37.65
C PHE A 116 21.61 18.11 38.36
N VAL A 117 21.90 19.17 37.63
CA VAL A 117 21.80 20.56 38.10
C VAL A 117 20.86 21.36 37.19
N PRO A 118 20.09 22.34 37.71
CA PRO A 118 19.28 23.21 36.86
C PRO A 118 20.14 23.95 35.82
N SER A 119 19.72 23.97 34.55
CA SER A 119 20.49 24.55 33.43
C SER A 119 19.70 25.44 32.48
N GLN A 120 18.46 25.81 32.82
CA GLN A 120 17.60 26.64 31.96
C GLN A 120 18.25 27.97 31.58
N LYS A 121 19.05 28.53 32.50
CA LYS A 121 19.87 29.71 32.30
C LYS A 121 21.33 29.35 32.59
N GLN A 122 22.19 29.67 31.63
CA GLN A 122 23.62 29.46 31.76
C GLN A 122 24.32 30.81 31.53
N LEU A 123 25.25 31.15 32.42
CA LEU A 123 26.02 32.39 32.39
C LEU A 123 27.25 32.21 31.51
N GLY A 124 27.40 33.10 30.55
CA GLY A 124 28.59 33.20 29.70
C GLY A 124 29.78 33.77 30.47
N ASN A 125 30.95 33.19 30.22
CA ASN A 125 32.22 33.77 30.68
C ASN A 125 32.73 34.77 29.62
N PRO A 126 33.30 35.94 29.98
CA PRO A 126 33.88 36.93 29.04
C PRO A 126 34.95 36.45 28.05
N VAL A 127 35.23 35.15 27.98
CA VAL A 127 36.01 34.52 26.90
C VAL A 127 35.25 34.58 25.56
N LEU A 128 33.92 34.64 25.60
CA LEU A 128 33.05 34.79 24.44
C LEU A 128 32.51 36.23 24.41
N ASP A 129 33.07 37.06 23.54
CA ASP A 129 32.67 38.47 23.45
C ASP A 129 31.22 38.60 22.96
N GLY A 130 30.34 39.12 23.81
CA GLY A 130 28.92 39.30 23.52
C GLY A 130 28.00 38.12 23.87
N VAL A 131 28.49 37.03 24.49
CA VAL A 131 27.64 35.99 25.08
C VAL A 131 27.58 36.19 26.59
N THR A 132 26.47 36.74 27.09
CA THR A 132 26.27 36.99 28.52
C THR A 132 25.47 35.88 29.17
N THR A 133 24.44 35.38 28.48
CA THR A 133 23.59 34.30 28.96
C THR A 133 23.08 33.44 27.82
N THR A 134 23.03 32.13 28.03
CA THR A 134 22.34 31.19 27.14
C THR A 134 21.16 30.55 27.87
N SER A 135 20.18 30.07 27.10
CA SER A 135 19.04 29.33 27.61
C SER A 135 19.08 27.88 27.15
N GLY A 136 19.00 26.93 28.09
CA GLY A 136 19.11 25.49 27.83
C GLY A 136 17.92 24.69 28.36
N GLY A 137 18.12 23.39 28.55
CA GLY A 137 17.16 22.48 29.16
C GLY A 137 16.93 22.72 30.65
N ASP A 138 15.95 22.02 31.22
CA ASP A 138 15.63 22.15 32.64
C ASP A 138 16.79 21.71 33.54
N PHE A 139 17.47 20.63 33.16
CA PHE A 139 18.56 20.03 33.91
C PHE A 139 19.65 19.49 32.97
N THR A 140 20.88 19.49 33.47
CA THR A 140 22.03 18.88 32.79
C THR A 140 22.97 18.20 33.78
N ILE A 141 23.85 17.34 33.28
CA ILE A 141 24.95 16.76 34.03
C ILE A 141 26.17 17.68 33.89
N PRO A 142 26.62 18.34 34.96
CA PRO A 142 27.70 19.32 34.85
C PRO A 142 29.04 18.67 34.52
N LEU A 143 29.93 19.45 33.90
CA LEU A 143 31.27 19.04 33.52
C LEU A 143 32.24 19.27 34.69
N ASP A 144 33.19 18.35 34.88
CA ASP A 144 34.31 18.51 35.80
C ASP A 144 35.52 19.05 35.03
N ALA A 145 35.53 20.37 34.81
CA ALA A 145 36.56 21.01 34.00
C ALA A 145 37.92 21.04 34.73
N SER A 146 38.94 20.50 34.08
CA SER A 146 40.34 20.56 34.53
C SER A 146 40.96 21.96 34.35
N PRO A 147 42.12 22.26 34.95
CA PRO A 147 42.77 23.58 34.81
C PRO A 147 43.18 23.97 33.38
N THR A 148 43.28 23.00 32.46
CA THR A 148 43.57 23.25 31.04
C THR A 148 42.32 23.43 30.17
N GLN A 149 41.13 23.24 30.76
CA GLN A 149 39.84 23.44 30.13
C GLN A 149 39.27 24.77 30.63
N VAL A 150 38.95 25.69 29.72
CA VAL A 150 38.46 27.02 30.06
C VAL A 150 36.92 27.00 30.03
N PRO A 151 36.24 27.13 31.18
CA PRO A 151 34.77 27.12 31.21
C PRO A 151 34.21 28.35 30.53
N ILE A 152 33.31 28.14 29.58
CA ILE A 152 32.65 29.18 28.78
C ILE A 152 31.20 29.40 29.17
N LEU A 153 30.55 28.37 29.73
CA LEU A 153 29.18 28.42 30.24
C LEU A 153 29.11 27.78 31.62
N ARG A 154 28.36 28.41 32.53
CA ARG A 154 28.10 27.91 33.88
C ARG A 154 26.64 28.01 34.27
N THR A 155 26.13 27.12 35.09
CA THR A 155 24.82 27.32 35.72
C THR A 155 24.86 28.48 36.73
N ASP A 156 23.70 28.98 37.15
CA ASP A 156 23.61 29.96 38.25
C ASP A 156 24.25 29.45 39.56
N GLY A 157 24.30 28.12 39.76
CA GLY A 157 25.00 27.47 40.87
C GLY A 157 26.52 27.38 40.72
N GLY A 158 27.08 27.91 39.62
CA GLY A 158 28.52 27.96 39.35
C GLY A 158 29.11 26.71 38.70
N PHE A 159 28.32 25.68 38.40
CA PHE A 159 28.82 24.45 37.77
C PHE A 159 29.16 24.67 36.30
N PRO A 160 30.33 24.21 35.79
CA PRO A 160 30.62 24.24 34.36
C PRO A 160 29.62 23.38 33.58
N VAL A 161 29.04 23.94 32.52
CA VAL A 161 28.17 23.21 31.57
C VAL A 161 28.64 23.37 30.13
N GLY A 162 29.64 24.21 29.91
CA GLY A 162 30.41 24.23 28.68
C GLY A 162 31.84 24.68 28.93
N TYR A 163 32.79 24.11 28.22
CA TYR A 163 34.19 24.57 28.21
C TYR A 163 34.79 24.50 26.82
N ILE A 164 35.88 25.24 26.63
CA ILE A 164 36.77 25.11 25.47
C ILE A 164 38.15 24.64 25.93
N GLN A 165 38.76 23.75 25.15
CA GLN A 165 40.14 23.31 25.35
C GLN A 165 40.90 23.29 24.03
N LYS A 166 42.20 23.57 24.10
CA LYS A 166 43.10 23.38 22.97
C LYS A 166 43.56 21.92 22.96
N LEU A 167 43.51 21.29 21.78
CA LEU A 167 44.01 19.94 21.58
C LEU A 167 44.85 19.93 20.30
N GLY A 168 46.18 19.84 20.45
CA GLY A 168 47.12 20.03 19.34
C GLY A 168 47.00 21.42 18.72
N LEU A 169 46.78 21.48 17.40
CA LEU A 169 46.55 22.71 16.64
C LEU A 169 45.08 23.17 16.67
N GLY A 170 44.15 22.25 16.91
CA GLY A 170 42.72 22.52 16.93
C GLY A 170 42.14 22.79 18.32
N LYS A 171 40.81 22.72 18.40
CA LYS A 171 40.04 23.03 19.62
C LYS A 171 38.88 22.05 19.80
N VAL A 172 38.54 21.80 21.06
CA VAL A 172 37.34 21.06 21.45
C VAL A 172 36.48 21.99 22.31
N VAL A 173 35.23 22.17 21.90
CA VAL A 173 34.18 22.78 22.71
C VAL A 173 33.28 21.66 23.19
N VAL A 174 33.15 21.49 24.50
CA VAL A 174 32.24 20.50 25.09
C VAL A 174 31.08 21.24 25.73
N LEU A 175 29.86 20.83 25.41
CA LEU A 175 28.62 21.35 25.98
C LEU A 175 27.85 20.18 26.62
N ALA A 176 27.45 20.35 27.86
CA ALA A 176 26.61 19.39 28.58
C ALA A 176 25.13 19.50 28.21
N ASP A 177 24.72 20.59 27.57
CA ASP A 177 23.34 20.88 27.22
C ASP A 177 23.26 21.26 25.73
N PRO A 178 22.88 20.31 24.85
CA PRO A 178 22.73 20.54 23.41
C PRO A 178 21.61 21.52 23.05
N LEU A 179 20.61 21.69 23.92
CA LEU A 179 19.45 22.52 23.61
C LEU A 179 19.83 23.97 23.33
N VAL A 180 20.96 24.45 23.86
CA VAL A 180 21.47 25.80 23.56
C VAL A 180 21.76 26.03 22.06
N LEU A 181 21.90 24.95 21.27
CA LEU A 181 22.14 24.99 19.83
C LEU A 181 20.94 24.48 19.00
N CYS A 182 19.83 24.13 19.64
CA CYS A 182 18.66 23.55 18.97
C CYS A 182 17.71 24.61 18.39
N ASN A 183 16.93 24.20 17.38
CA ASN A 183 16.05 25.06 16.58
C ASN A 183 15.17 26.01 17.41
N GLY A 184 14.48 25.49 18.42
CA GLY A 184 13.56 26.23 19.29
C GLY A 184 14.25 26.99 20.42
N TYR A 185 15.57 27.12 20.37
CA TYR A 185 16.39 27.80 21.36
C TYR A 185 17.34 28.84 20.76
N LEU A 186 17.60 28.82 19.45
CA LEU A 186 18.52 29.78 18.82
C LEU A 186 18.07 31.25 18.98
N ASP A 187 16.77 31.50 19.14
CA ASP A 187 16.19 32.83 19.36
C ASP A 187 16.10 33.22 20.84
N LYS A 188 16.52 32.34 21.76
CA LYS A 188 16.49 32.59 23.20
C LYS A 188 17.82 33.15 23.68
N ALA A 189 17.76 34.19 24.52
CA ALA A 189 18.93 34.85 25.11
C ALA A 189 20.01 35.11 24.05
N ASP A 190 21.27 34.76 24.33
CA ASP A 190 22.39 34.93 23.38
C ASP A 190 22.71 33.64 22.60
N ASN A 191 21.80 32.65 22.52
CA ASN A 191 22.08 31.33 21.93
C ASN A 191 22.52 31.41 20.45
N GLY A 192 21.82 32.19 19.61
CA GLY A 192 22.21 32.40 18.22
C GLY A 192 23.56 33.12 18.08
N ARG A 193 23.86 34.06 18.98
CA ARG A 193 25.18 34.72 19.06
C ARG A 193 26.26 33.71 19.45
N PHE A 194 25.96 32.84 20.40
CA PHE A 194 26.85 31.76 20.84
C PHE A 194 27.15 30.78 19.70
N LEU A 195 26.15 30.33 18.96
CA LEU A 195 26.34 29.51 17.75
C LEU A 195 27.24 30.23 16.73
N SER A 196 27.02 31.53 16.51
CA SER A 196 27.87 32.33 15.62
C SER A 196 29.32 32.39 16.09
N ASP A 197 29.60 32.47 17.40
CA ASP A 197 30.96 32.45 17.93
C ASP A 197 31.63 31.08 17.78
N LEU A 198 30.87 29.99 17.93
CA LEU A 198 31.37 28.64 17.68
C LEU A 198 31.77 28.47 16.20
N LEU A 199 30.94 28.94 15.28
CA LEU A 199 31.23 28.92 13.84
C LEU A 199 32.42 29.83 13.50
N GLY A 200 32.59 30.93 14.22
CA GLY A 200 33.74 31.83 14.10
C GLY A 200 35.08 31.25 14.61
N LEU A 201 35.09 30.04 15.18
CA LEU A 201 36.33 29.36 15.55
C LEU A 201 37.13 28.87 14.33
N VAL A 202 36.49 28.75 13.17
CA VAL A 202 37.10 28.38 11.89
C VAL A 202 37.01 29.53 10.89
N GLY A 203 37.80 29.44 9.81
CA GLY A 203 37.82 30.46 8.77
C GLY A 203 36.50 30.52 7.99
N THR A 204 36.19 31.68 7.42
CA THR A 204 35.05 31.83 6.50
C THR A 204 35.22 30.90 5.30
N GLY A 205 34.16 30.16 4.94
CA GLY A 205 34.22 29.20 3.83
C GLY A 205 34.79 27.82 4.17
N THR A 206 35.27 27.62 5.39
CA THR A 206 35.73 26.31 5.89
C THR A 206 34.55 25.37 6.13
N ALA A 207 34.72 24.08 5.83
CA ALA A 207 33.67 23.07 5.91
C ALA A 207 33.16 22.81 7.33
N VAL A 208 31.83 22.68 7.47
CA VAL A 208 31.14 22.37 8.73
C VAL A 208 30.40 21.04 8.59
N GLY A 209 30.89 20.01 9.29
CA GLY A 209 30.26 18.69 9.36
C GLY A 209 29.26 18.56 10.51
N PHE A 210 28.19 17.81 10.30
CA PHE A 210 27.28 17.35 11.35
C PHE A 210 27.33 15.82 11.39
N ASP A 211 27.71 15.26 12.53
CA ASP A 211 27.84 13.81 12.70
C ASP A 211 26.48 13.15 12.85
N GLU A 212 25.93 12.65 11.74
CA GLU A 212 24.72 11.81 11.75
C GLU A 212 25.04 10.31 11.76
N TYR A 213 26.31 9.94 11.52
CA TYR A 213 26.78 8.56 11.53
C TYR A 213 26.60 7.95 12.92
N HIS A 214 27.00 8.69 13.96
CA HIS A 214 26.80 8.26 15.35
C HIS A 214 25.43 8.66 15.93
N HIS A 215 24.62 9.47 15.24
CA HIS A 215 23.19 9.60 15.56
C HIS A 215 22.36 8.42 15.07
N GLY A 216 22.88 7.64 14.11
CA GLY A 216 22.19 6.49 13.54
C GLY A 216 20.92 6.87 12.77
N LEU A 217 20.54 6.02 11.82
CA LEU A 217 19.16 6.00 11.33
C LEU A 217 18.27 5.64 12.51
N ILE A 218 17.40 6.57 12.89
CA ILE A 218 16.47 6.37 13.99
C ILE A 218 15.65 5.11 13.64
N ILE A 219 15.39 4.20 14.57
CA ILE A 219 14.55 3.01 14.29
C ILE A 219 13.16 3.42 13.76
N SER A 220 12.74 4.67 14.01
CA SER A 220 11.57 5.26 13.36
C SER A 220 11.70 5.31 11.83
N ASP A 221 12.87 5.54 11.24
CA ASP A 221 13.08 5.61 9.78
C ASP A 221 12.89 4.24 9.10
N PHE A 222 13.05 3.15 9.85
CA PHE A 222 12.75 1.78 9.41
C PHE A 222 11.35 1.29 9.80
N ALA A 223 10.57 2.10 10.53
CA ALA A 223 9.20 1.73 10.82
C ALA A 223 8.41 1.70 9.48
N PRO A 224 7.63 0.65 9.18
CA PRO A 224 6.83 0.56 7.95
C PRO A 224 5.85 1.72 7.74
N GLN A 225 5.66 2.58 8.75
CA GLN A 225 4.85 3.81 8.67
C GLN A 225 5.65 5.09 8.38
N ALA A 226 6.97 5.13 8.57
CA ALA A 226 7.74 6.37 8.43
C ALA A 226 8.00 6.77 6.98
N TRP A 227 8.18 5.81 6.08
CA TRP A 227 8.27 6.12 4.64
C TRP A 227 6.96 6.74 4.13
N VAL A 228 5.79 6.37 4.69
CA VAL A 228 4.47 6.94 4.33
C VAL A 228 4.34 8.42 4.73
N ALA A 229 5.10 8.86 5.75
CA ALA A 229 5.12 10.26 6.19
C ALA A 229 5.96 11.17 5.28
N THR A 230 6.74 10.60 4.36
CA THR A 230 7.44 11.38 3.32
C THR A 230 6.47 11.81 2.22
N PRO A 231 6.70 12.96 1.54
CA PRO A 231 5.84 13.41 0.43
C PRO A 231 5.67 12.37 -0.68
N TRP A 232 6.73 11.60 -0.97
CA TRP A 232 6.71 10.56 -2.02
C TRP A 232 6.06 9.25 -1.54
N GLY A 233 6.25 8.85 -0.28
CA GLY A 233 5.57 7.68 0.27
C GLY A 233 4.07 7.88 0.41
N ALA A 234 3.62 9.08 0.78
CA ALA A 234 2.21 9.46 0.73
C ALA A 234 1.66 9.36 -0.71
N ALA A 235 2.42 9.80 -1.72
CA ALA A 235 2.01 9.70 -3.13
C ALA A 235 1.85 8.24 -3.59
N ILE A 236 2.79 7.35 -3.22
CA ILE A 236 2.71 5.91 -3.52
C ILE A 236 1.50 5.27 -2.82
N LEU A 237 1.24 5.63 -1.56
CA LEU A 237 0.06 5.14 -0.84
C LEU A 237 -1.22 5.57 -1.53
N TRP A 238 -1.36 6.85 -1.89
CA TRP A 238 -2.52 7.36 -2.61
C TRP A 238 -2.70 6.71 -3.99
N PHE A 239 -1.59 6.40 -4.67
CA PHE A 239 -1.62 5.64 -5.93
C PHE A 239 -2.18 4.23 -5.72
N LEU A 240 -1.72 3.50 -4.69
CA LEU A 240 -2.24 2.17 -4.36
C LEU A 240 -3.73 2.22 -3.96
N VAL A 241 -4.13 3.22 -3.18
CA VAL A 241 -5.54 3.46 -2.83
C VAL A 241 -6.38 3.72 -4.09
N ALA A 242 -5.89 4.52 -5.04
CA ALA A 242 -6.58 4.81 -6.29
C ALA A 242 -6.72 3.55 -7.17
N VAL A 243 -5.67 2.73 -7.26
CA VAL A 243 -5.71 1.44 -7.98
C VAL A 243 -6.71 0.49 -7.32
N PHE A 244 -6.68 0.37 -5.99
CA PHE A 244 -7.60 -0.48 -5.24
C PHE A 244 -9.06 -0.02 -5.37
N ALA A 245 -9.32 1.29 -5.25
CA ALA A 245 -10.63 1.88 -5.50
C ALA A 245 -11.09 1.64 -6.95
N GLY A 246 -10.19 1.80 -7.92
CA GLY A 246 -10.43 1.48 -9.33
C GLY A 246 -10.81 0.02 -9.54
N LEU A 247 -10.14 -0.92 -8.86
CA LEU A 247 -10.46 -2.35 -8.91
C LEU A 247 -11.83 -2.66 -8.27
N LEU A 248 -12.14 -2.06 -7.12
CA LEU A 248 -13.45 -2.20 -6.47
C LEU A 248 -14.58 -1.64 -7.34
N LEU A 249 -14.34 -0.50 -8.00
CA LEU A 249 -15.31 0.10 -8.93
C LEU A 249 -15.43 -0.71 -10.22
N ARG A 250 -14.34 -1.31 -10.71
CA ARG A 250 -14.34 -2.20 -11.88
C ARG A 250 -15.21 -3.44 -11.69
N GLY A 251 -15.36 -3.90 -10.44
CA GLY A 251 -16.25 -5.02 -10.08
C GLY A 251 -17.72 -4.63 -9.91
N ARG A 252 -18.06 -3.33 -9.82
CA ARG A 252 -19.44 -2.86 -9.70
C ARG A 252 -20.04 -2.72 -11.09
N ARG A 253 -20.99 -3.60 -11.40
CA ARG A 253 -21.75 -3.59 -12.65
C ARG A 253 -22.51 -2.26 -12.74
N PHE A 254 -22.01 -1.33 -13.57
CA PHE A 254 -22.77 -0.15 -13.97
C PHE A 254 -23.77 -0.56 -15.05
N GLY A 255 -25.00 -0.83 -14.64
CA GLY A 255 -26.11 -1.03 -15.58
C GLY A 255 -27.19 -1.95 -15.03
N PRO A 256 -28.47 -1.72 -15.40
CA PRO A 256 -29.53 -2.69 -15.18
C PRO A 256 -29.13 -4.02 -15.81
N LEU A 257 -29.38 -5.13 -15.10
CA LEU A 257 -29.27 -6.47 -15.67
C LEU A 257 -30.23 -6.54 -16.86
N VAL A 258 -29.71 -6.49 -18.09
CA VAL A 258 -30.51 -6.75 -19.28
C VAL A 258 -30.83 -8.26 -19.26
N PRO A 259 -32.09 -8.67 -19.05
CA PRO A 259 -32.42 -10.09 -19.08
C PRO A 259 -32.16 -10.61 -20.49
N ARG A 260 -31.35 -11.66 -20.58
CA ARG A 260 -31.14 -12.39 -21.84
C ARG A 260 -32.52 -12.95 -22.26
N PRO A 261 -33.00 -12.69 -23.49
CA PRO A 261 -34.21 -13.34 -23.97
C PRO A 261 -34.05 -14.86 -23.85
N PRO A 262 -35.08 -15.61 -23.40
CA PRO A 262 -34.99 -17.06 -23.33
C PRO A 262 -34.60 -17.60 -24.71
N GLU A 263 -33.52 -18.37 -24.75
CA GLU A 263 -33.05 -19.02 -25.96
C GLU A 263 -34.06 -20.11 -26.33
N VAL A 264 -35.01 -19.77 -27.21
CA VAL A 264 -35.95 -20.74 -27.78
C VAL A 264 -35.10 -21.80 -28.49
N ALA A 265 -35.37 -23.08 -28.22
CA ALA A 265 -34.67 -24.25 -28.74
C ALA A 265 -34.49 -24.22 -30.27
N ARG A 266 -33.43 -23.54 -30.75
CA ARG A 266 -32.98 -23.61 -32.15
C ARG A 266 -32.18 -24.89 -32.43
N ALA A 267 -31.70 -25.57 -31.40
CA ALA A 267 -30.89 -26.77 -31.51
C ALA A 267 -31.63 -27.97 -32.13
N ASP A 268 -32.95 -28.08 -31.97
CA ASP A 268 -33.70 -29.27 -32.44
C ASP A 268 -33.94 -29.25 -33.97
N VAL A 269 -34.10 -28.07 -34.57
CA VAL A 269 -34.33 -27.94 -36.02
C VAL A 269 -33.03 -28.16 -36.80
N GLU A 270 -31.92 -27.60 -36.34
CA GLU A 270 -30.62 -27.77 -37.00
C GLU A 270 -30.16 -29.24 -36.96
N TRP A 271 -30.40 -29.93 -35.85
CA TRP A 271 -30.12 -31.36 -35.73
C TRP A 271 -31.01 -32.21 -36.65
N ALA A 272 -32.33 -31.93 -36.70
CA ALA A 272 -33.24 -32.63 -37.60
C ALA A 272 -32.89 -32.42 -39.08
N VAL A 273 -32.49 -31.21 -39.47
CA VAL A 273 -32.03 -30.90 -40.83
C VAL A 273 -30.73 -31.63 -41.15
N ALA A 274 -29.76 -31.64 -40.22
CA ALA A 274 -28.48 -32.34 -40.42
C ALA A 274 -28.66 -33.86 -40.56
N VAL A 275 -29.48 -34.48 -39.71
CA VAL A 275 -29.78 -35.91 -39.78
C VAL A 275 -30.56 -36.25 -41.06
N GLY A 276 -31.52 -35.40 -41.45
CA GLY A 276 -32.26 -35.54 -42.70
C GLY A 276 -31.35 -35.52 -43.93
N GLU A 277 -30.40 -34.59 -44.00
CA GLU A 277 -29.41 -34.52 -45.08
C GLU A 277 -28.46 -35.72 -45.10
N LEU A 278 -28.06 -36.22 -43.92
CA LEU A 278 -27.22 -37.43 -43.83
C LEU A 278 -27.96 -38.67 -44.39
N LEU A 279 -29.22 -38.86 -44.01
CA LEU A 279 -30.04 -39.98 -44.50
C LEU A 279 -30.29 -39.88 -46.02
N ARG A 280 -30.53 -38.66 -46.52
CA ARG A 280 -30.67 -38.39 -47.96
C ARG A 280 -29.39 -38.72 -48.72
N ARG A 281 -28.24 -38.21 -48.28
CA ARG A 281 -26.94 -38.43 -48.93
C ARG A 281 -26.48 -39.89 -48.90
N SER A 282 -26.80 -40.62 -47.84
CA SER A 282 -26.45 -42.05 -47.72
C SER A 282 -27.40 -42.99 -48.47
N GLY A 283 -28.47 -42.47 -49.10
CA GLY A 283 -29.45 -43.29 -49.79
C GLY A 283 -30.23 -44.23 -48.86
N ALA A 284 -30.27 -43.95 -47.56
CA ALA A 284 -30.80 -44.84 -46.51
C ALA A 284 -32.33 -44.84 -46.43
N ARG A 285 -33.02 -44.84 -47.58
CA ARG A 285 -34.48 -44.68 -47.69
C ARG A 285 -35.27 -45.75 -46.92
N ALA A 286 -34.91 -47.02 -47.08
CA ALA A 286 -35.58 -48.12 -46.39
C ALA A 286 -35.48 -47.99 -44.85
N LEU A 287 -34.32 -47.50 -44.38
CA LEU A 287 -34.09 -47.24 -42.96
C LEU A 287 -34.93 -46.07 -42.47
N THR A 288 -35.01 -44.97 -43.22
CA THR A 288 -35.86 -43.81 -42.90
C THR A 288 -37.33 -44.19 -42.80
N ILE A 289 -37.83 -44.99 -43.75
CA ILE A 289 -39.22 -45.49 -43.74
C ILE A 289 -39.49 -46.33 -42.49
N GLY A 290 -38.60 -47.27 -42.15
CA GLY A 290 -38.74 -48.09 -40.95
C GLY A 290 -38.68 -47.28 -39.65
N MET A 291 -37.81 -46.26 -39.59
CA MET A 291 -37.71 -45.35 -38.45
C MET A 291 -39.01 -44.54 -38.26
N LEU A 292 -39.58 -43.99 -39.34
CA LEU A 292 -40.81 -43.20 -39.29
C LEU A 292 -42.02 -44.03 -38.86
N ALA A 293 -42.18 -45.24 -39.41
CA ALA A 293 -43.23 -46.17 -39.01
C ALA A 293 -43.10 -46.49 -37.51
N THR A 294 -41.91 -46.94 -37.08
CA THR A 294 -41.66 -47.30 -35.68
C THR A 294 -41.87 -46.13 -34.71
N ALA A 295 -41.45 -44.91 -35.07
CA ALA A 295 -41.65 -43.72 -34.25
C ALA A 295 -43.14 -43.38 -34.11
N SER A 296 -43.90 -43.54 -35.19
CA SER A 296 -45.35 -43.30 -35.22
C SER A 296 -46.11 -44.33 -34.40
N GLU A 297 -45.77 -45.62 -34.52
CA GLU A 297 -46.30 -46.70 -33.68
C GLU A 297 -46.06 -46.40 -32.18
N ARG A 298 -44.84 -45.99 -31.81
CA ARG A 298 -44.51 -45.62 -30.41
C ARG A 298 -45.32 -44.42 -29.91
N ALA A 299 -45.43 -43.36 -30.72
CA ALA A 299 -46.19 -42.17 -30.35
C ALA A 299 -47.68 -42.48 -30.18
N VAL A 300 -48.24 -43.28 -31.10
CA VAL A 300 -49.64 -43.75 -31.01
C VAL A 300 -49.82 -44.66 -29.79
N ALA A 301 -48.89 -45.57 -29.50
CA ALA A 301 -48.93 -46.42 -28.31
C ALA A 301 -48.97 -45.58 -27.03
N THR A 302 -48.07 -44.59 -26.90
CA THR A 302 -48.04 -43.70 -25.74
C THR A 302 -49.34 -42.91 -25.61
N ARG A 303 -49.84 -42.33 -26.71
CA ARG A 303 -51.09 -41.55 -26.70
C ARG A 303 -52.32 -42.39 -26.37
N THR A 304 -52.37 -43.63 -26.85
CA THR A 304 -53.47 -44.55 -26.58
C THR A 304 -53.30 -45.27 -25.24
N GLY A 305 -52.20 -45.04 -24.50
CA GLY A 305 -51.92 -45.72 -23.23
C GLY A 305 -51.68 -47.21 -23.40
N LEU A 306 -51.17 -47.64 -24.55
CA LEU A 306 -50.64 -48.98 -24.78
C LEU A 306 -49.18 -49.02 -24.34
N THR A 307 -48.78 -50.08 -23.64
CA THR A 307 -47.37 -50.32 -23.30
C THR A 307 -46.57 -50.72 -24.54
N ALA A 308 -45.24 -50.60 -24.49
CA ALA A 308 -44.38 -51.03 -25.59
C ALA A 308 -44.51 -52.54 -25.84
N LEU A 309 -45.35 -52.90 -26.81
CA LEU A 309 -45.63 -54.27 -27.21
C LEU A 309 -44.86 -54.61 -28.50
N PRO A 310 -44.52 -55.90 -28.74
CA PRO A 310 -44.08 -56.34 -30.06
C PRO A 310 -45.09 -55.97 -31.14
N ARG A 311 -44.64 -55.67 -32.36
CA ARG A 311 -45.45 -55.09 -33.45
C ARG A 311 -46.79 -55.80 -33.67
N ASP A 312 -46.80 -57.13 -33.74
CA ASP A 312 -48.03 -57.91 -33.95
C ASP A 312 -49.03 -57.74 -32.80
N ARG A 313 -48.53 -57.64 -31.56
CA ARG A 313 -49.39 -57.40 -30.39
C ARG A 313 -49.84 -55.95 -30.29
N PHE A 314 -49.01 -55.00 -30.72
CA PHE A 314 -49.39 -53.60 -30.82
C PHE A 314 -50.59 -53.42 -31.76
N TRP A 315 -50.53 -53.97 -32.98
CA TRP A 315 -51.62 -53.87 -33.95
C TRP A 315 -52.90 -54.51 -33.45
N ASN A 316 -52.82 -55.72 -32.89
CA ASN A 316 -54.00 -56.37 -32.30
C ASN A 316 -54.62 -55.55 -31.16
N ALA A 317 -53.79 -54.99 -30.28
CA ALA A 317 -54.27 -54.16 -29.18
C ALA A 317 -54.84 -52.82 -29.66
N LEU A 318 -54.25 -52.22 -30.70
CA LEU A 318 -54.73 -50.97 -31.28
C LEU A 318 -56.06 -51.17 -32.01
N TYR A 319 -56.21 -52.22 -32.82
CA TYR A 319 -57.48 -52.55 -33.48
C TYR A 319 -58.60 -52.84 -32.46
N ALA A 320 -58.29 -53.50 -31.35
CA ALA A 320 -59.27 -53.76 -30.29
C ALA A 320 -59.70 -52.48 -29.53
N ARG A 321 -58.77 -51.53 -29.34
CA ARG A 321 -59.01 -50.33 -28.51
C ARG A 321 -59.51 -49.12 -29.30
N ALA A 322 -59.03 -48.93 -30.52
CA ALA A 322 -59.32 -47.78 -31.37
C ALA A 322 -59.29 -48.19 -32.86
N PRO A 323 -60.34 -48.88 -33.36
CA PRO A 323 -60.34 -49.49 -34.69
C PRO A 323 -60.20 -48.49 -35.83
N GLU A 324 -60.81 -47.30 -35.71
CA GLU A 324 -60.72 -46.23 -36.72
C GLU A 324 -59.28 -45.69 -36.82
N LEU A 325 -58.65 -45.39 -35.67
CA LEU A 325 -57.27 -44.95 -35.61
C LEU A 325 -56.29 -46.02 -36.12
N ALA A 326 -56.58 -47.30 -35.86
CA ALA A 326 -55.81 -48.42 -36.36
C ALA A 326 -55.88 -48.50 -37.90
N ALA A 327 -57.07 -48.33 -38.48
CA ALA A 327 -57.24 -48.30 -39.93
C ALA A 327 -56.49 -47.12 -40.56
N GLU A 328 -56.61 -45.92 -39.99
CA GLU A 328 -55.90 -44.72 -40.47
C GLU A 328 -54.37 -44.88 -40.41
N LEU A 329 -53.84 -45.41 -39.30
CA LEU A 329 -52.40 -45.66 -39.16
C LEU A 329 -51.92 -46.73 -40.15
N ALA A 330 -52.69 -47.80 -40.34
CA ALA A 330 -52.34 -48.88 -41.27
C ALA A 330 -52.36 -48.42 -42.73
N ASP A 331 -53.30 -47.55 -43.10
CA ASP A 331 -53.36 -46.94 -44.44
C ASP A 331 -52.18 -46.00 -44.66
N ALA A 332 -51.83 -45.18 -43.66
CA ALA A 332 -50.67 -44.30 -43.71
C ALA A 332 -49.33 -45.06 -43.78
N GLU A 333 -49.18 -46.17 -43.05
CA GLU A 333 -48.00 -47.02 -43.16
C GLU A 333 -47.93 -47.71 -44.53
N ARG A 334 -49.04 -48.24 -45.05
CA ARG A 334 -49.09 -48.83 -46.40
C ARG A 334 -48.69 -47.82 -47.48
N ALA A 335 -49.15 -46.57 -47.37
CA ALA A 335 -48.74 -45.49 -48.26
C ALA A 335 -47.24 -45.15 -48.13
N LEU A 336 -46.69 -45.18 -46.92
CA LEU A 336 -45.26 -44.94 -46.69
C LEU A 336 -44.38 -46.03 -47.34
N TYR A 337 -44.71 -47.31 -47.14
CA TYR A 337 -43.98 -48.44 -47.74
C TYR A 337 -44.18 -48.54 -49.25
N GLY A 338 -45.31 -48.05 -49.78
CA GLY A 338 -45.64 -48.06 -51.21
C GLY A 338 -45.05 -46.90 -52.03
N SER A 339 -44.37 -45.94 -51.40
CA SER A 339 -43.82 -44.75 -52.08
C SER A 339 -42.71 -45.12 -53.10
N ALA A 340 -43.03 -45.09 -54.40
CA ALA A 340 -42.23 -45.68 -55.48
C ALA A 340 -41.13 -44.75 -56.04
N GLY A 341 -40.39 -44.09 -55.16
CA GLY A 341 -39.12 -43.41 -55.48
C GLY A 341 -39.12 -41.88 -55.37
N GLY A 342 -40.27 -41.22 -55.16
CA GLY A 342 -40.31 -39.76 -54.94
C GLY A 342 -40.09 -39.37 -53.47
N ASP A 343 -39.26 -38.35 -53.20
CA ASP A 343 -39.10 -37.76 -51.87
C ASP A 343 -40.37 -37.04 -51.40
N ALA A 344 -41.13 -36.48 -52.35
CA ALA A 344 -42.40 -35.80 -52.08
C ALA A 344 -43.48 -36.78 -51.54
N GLU A 345 -43.51 -38.01 -52.04
CA GLU A 345 -44.44 -39.05 -51.56
C GLU A 345 -44.10 -39.50 -50.14
N VAL A 346 -42.80 -39.70 -49.85
CA VAL A 346 -42.32 -40.02 -48.50
C VAL A 346 -42.66 -38.91 -47.53
N LEU A 347 -42.45 -37.65 -47.92
CA LEU A 347 -42.77 -36.50 -47.09
C LEU A 347 -44.28 -36.42 -46.81
N SER A 348 -45.12 -36.61 -47.82
CA SER A 348 -46.58 -36.61 -47.66
C SER A 348 -47.04 -37.74 -46.71
N ALA A 349 -46.49 -38.95 -46.86
CA ALA A 349 -46.79 -40.08 -45.97
C ALA A 349 -46.29 -39.83 -44.54
N ALA A 350 -45.09 -39.25 -44.39
CA ALA A 350 -44.53 -38.88 -43.09
C ALA A 350 -45.38 -37.80 -42.39
N GLN A 351 -45.88 -36.80 -43.12
CA GLN A 351 -46.79 -35.78 -42.59
C GLN A 351 -48.12 -36.39 -42.15
N SER A 352 -48.67 -37.35 -42.90
CA SER A 352 -49.86 -38.09 -42.49
C SER A 352 -49.64 -38.88 -41.21
N LEU A 353 -48.54 -39.64 -41.12
CA LEU A 353 -48.15 -40.35 -39.90
C LEU A 353 -47.96 -39.40 -38.71
N HIS A 354 -47.30 -38.26 -38.93
CA HIS A 354 -47.09 -37.25 -37.89
C HIS A 354 -48.39 -36.65 -37.39
N ARG A 355 -49.34 -36.33 -38.28
CA ARG A 355 -50.67 -35.82 -37.90
C ARG A 355 -51.46 -36.86 -37.10
N ILE A 356 -51.36 -38.13 -37.50
CA ILE A 356 -51.98 -39.25 -36.78
C ILE A 356 -51.33 -39.41 -35.41
N ALA A 357 -50.01 -39.26 -35.26
CA ALA A 357 -49.31 -39.38 -33.99
C ALA A 357 -49.53 -38.18 -33.05
N TYR A 358 -49.48 -36.96 -33.59
CA TYR A 358 -49.55 -35.67 -32.90
C TYR A 358 -50.70 -34.84 -33.49
N PRO A 359 -51.94 -35.08 -33.02
CA PRO A 359 -53.08 -34.35 -33.50
C PRO A 359 -52.98 -32.90 -32.99
N PRO A 360 -53.38 -31.90 -33.79
CA PRO A 360 -53.41 -30.52 -33.31
C PRO A 360 -54.27 -30.43 -32.05
N ALA A 361 -53.82 -29.64 -31.07
CA ALA A 361 -54.58 -29.41 -29.85
C ALA A 361 -55.98 -28.92 -30.23
N ARG A 362 -57.03 -29.60 -29.73
CA ARG A 362 -58.41 -29.13 -29.90
C ARG A 362 -58.49 -27.72 -29.32
N ASP A 363 -58.90 -26.74 -30.12
CA ASP A 363 -59.24 -25.40 -29.63
C ASP A 363 -60.24 -25.55 -28.48
N ARG A 364 -59.80 -25.27 -27.26
CA ARG A 364 -60.71 -25.15 -26.12
C ARG A 364 -61.61 -23.95 -26.40
N PRO A 365 -62.94 -24.07 -26.35
CA PRO A 365 -63.83 -22.92 -26.43
C PRO A 365 -63.42 -21.91 -25.34
N ARG A 366 -63.13 -20.67 -25.72
CA ARG A 366 -62.90 -19.57 -24.78
C ARG A 366 -64.09 -19.49 -23.84
N ARG A 367 -63.85 -19.74 -22.55
CA ARG A 367 -64.82 -19.50 -21.48
C ARG A 367 -65.08 -17.98 -21.43
N PRO A 368 -66.32 -17.49 -21.49
CA PRO A 368 -66.59 -16.05 -21.41
C PRO A 368 -66.14 -15.54 -20.03
N THR A 369 -65.40 -14.44 -20.05
CA THR A 369 -65.00 -13.67 -18.87
C THR A 369 -66.26 -13.11 -18.22
N THR A 370 -66.58 -13.58 -17.01
CA THR A 370 -67.49 -12.89 -16.12
C THR A 370 -66.75 -11.69 -15.53
N GLU A 371 -66.83 -10.57 -16.23
CA GLU A 371 -66.67 -9.24 -15.66
C GLU A 371 -68.03 -8.55 -15.83
N GLU A 372 -68.46 -7.82 -14.80
CA GLU A 372 -69.79 -7.22 -14.58
C GLU A 372 -70.85 -8.08 -13.86
N ALA A 373 -70.91 -7.96 -12.53
CA ALA A 373 -72.06 -7.33 -11.86
C ALA A 373 -71.92 -7.34 -10.32
N ARG A 374 -71.86 -6.12 -9.76
CA ARG A 374 -72.24 -5.69 -8.39
C ARG A 374 -71.35 -6.03 -7.21
#